data_AF-A0A1G6R2A1-F1
#
_entry.id   AF-A0A1G6R2A1-F1
#
_cell.length_a   1.000
_cell.length_b   1.000
_cell.length_c   1.000
_cell.angle_alpha   90.00
_cell.angle_beta   90.00
_cell.angle_gamma   90.00
#
_symmetry.space_group_name_H-M   'P 1'
#
loop_
_entity.id
_entity.type
_entity.pdbx_description
1 polymer ?
#
loop_
_entity_poly.entity_id
_entity_poly.type
_entity_poly.pdbx_seq_one_letter_code
_entity_poly.pdbx_strand_id
1 'polypeptide(L)'
;MNHASHGLRESATFDRATIHAIQRAASTGVYDIRGWGAKRALPHFDDLLFLGASMSRYPLEGYRESCGTDVVLGSRYAEQPLHLDIPVTIAGMSFGALSAQAKEALGRGASEVGTSTTTGDGGMTPEERGQSRHLVYQYLPSRYGMNPDDLRKADAIEVVLGQGAKPGGGGMLLGQKISPRVAAMRTLPEGIDQRSACRHPDWTGPDDLTIKIAELREITDWQKPVYVKVGATRTYYDVKLAVHAGADVVVVDGMQGGTAATQDVFIEHVGIPTLAALPQAVQALQELGVHRRPDGVQLVVSGGIRTGADVAKALALGADAVAIGTAALVAIGDNDPRYAAEYEALGSAAGFYDDYQDGRDPAGITTQDPELAARLDPVLAGRRLANYLRVLTMEAQTIARACGKAHVTHLEPEDLVAITLEAAAMARVPLAGTSWIPGTTSGF
;
A
#
# COMPACT_ATOMS: atom_id res chain seq x y z
N MET A 1 0.18 -6.70 -44.32
CA MET A 1 0.42 -8.00 -44.98
C MET A 1 0.06 -9.09 -43.99
N ASN A 2 -0.88 -9.96 -44.37
CA ASN A 2 -1.28 -11.14 -43.60
C ASN A 2 -0.06 -12.05 -43.42
N HIS A 3 0.52 -12.11 -42.22
CA HIS A 3 1.45 -13.20 -41.90
C HIS A 3 0.62 -14.47 -41.77
N ALA A 4 0.77 -15.34 -42.77
CA ALA A 4 0.35 -16.72 -42.69
C ALA A 4 0.83 -17.31 -41.36
N SER A 5 -0.08 -17.95 -40.62
CA SER A 5 0.24 -18.77 -39.46
C SER A 5 1.08 -19.96 -39.93
N HIS A 6 2.38 -19.74 -40.13
CA HIS A 6 3.36 -20.80 -39.94
C HIS A 6 3.01 -21.43 -38.57
N GLY A 7 3.03 -22.76 -38.45
CA GLY A 7 2.72 -23.47 -37.20
C GLY A 7 3.74 -23.17 -36.09
N LEU A 8 3.83 -21.91 -35.69
CA LEU A 8 4.74 -21.38 -34.71
C LEU A 8 4.17 -21.74 -33.35
N ARG A 9 4.99 -22.44 -32.56
CA ARG A 9 4.68 -22.76 -31.17
C ARG A 9 5.56 -21.89 -30.29
N GLU A 10 4.94 -21.06 -29.46
CA GLU A 10 5.66 -20.27 -28.45
C GLU A 10 6.19 -21.19 -27.34
N SER A 11 7.38 -20.89 -26.83
CA SER A 11 7.94 -21.61 -25.69
C SER A 11 7.27 -21.13 -24.41
N ALA A 12 6.82 -22.06 -23.56
CA ALA A 12 6.22 -21.72 -22.27
C ALA A 12 7.25 -21.19 -21.25
N THR A 13 8.52 -21.59 -21.39
CA THR A 13 9.61 -21.15 -20.51
C THR A 13 10.31 -19.90 -21.03
N PHE A 14 10.37 -19.74 -22.35
CA PHE A 14 11.02 -18.62 -23.03
C PHE A 14 10.04 -17.98 -23.99
N ASP A 15 8.98 -17.40 -23.45
CA ASP A 15 8.02 -16.63 -24.23
C ASP A 15 8.69 -15.39 -24.83
N ARG A 16 7.98 -14.69 -25.72
CA ARG A 16 8.53 -13.49 -26.38
C ARG A 16 9.00 -12.42 -25.39
N ALA A 17 8.26 -12.22 -24.29
CA ALA A 17 8.63 -11.24 -23.27
C ALA A 17 9.95 -11.61 -22.58
N THR A 18 10.12 -12.89 -22.22
CA THR A 18 11.34 -13.44 -21.61
C THR A 18 12.52 -13.35 -22.57
N ILE A 19 12.34 -13.73 -23.84
CA ILE A 19 13.40 -13.62 -24.86
C ILE A 19 13.81 -12.15 -25.05
N HIS A 20 12.85 -11.23 -25.12
CA HIS A 20 13.12 -9.80 -25.24
C HIS A 20 13.89 -9.27 -24.02
N ALA A 21 13.50 -9.66 -22.80
CA ALA A 21 14.21 -9.29 -21.59
C ALA A 21 15.66 -9.82 -21.58
N ILE A 22 15.89 -11.07 -22.01
CA ILE A 22 17.23 -11.66 -22.16
C ILE A 22 18.06 -10.87 -23.18
N GLN A 23 17.49 -10.56 -24.34
CA GLN A 23 18.19 -9.82 -25.40
C GLN A 23 18.54 -8.40 -24.95
N ARG A 24 17.62 -7.71 -24.26
CA ARG A 24 17.87 -6.38 -23.67
C ARG A 24 18.97 -6.46 -22.61
N ALA A 25 18.92 -7.44 -21.71
CA ALA A 25 19.95 -7.62 -20.69
C ALA A 25 21.31 -7.94 -21.32
N ALA A 26 21.35 -8.76 -22.37
CA ALA A 26 22.57 -9.09 -23.10
C ALA A 26 23.17 -7.90 -23.86
N SER A 27 22.33 -7.01 -24.41
CA SER A 27 22.80 -5.83 -25.15
C SER A 27 23.25 -4.69 -24.24
N THR A 28 22.61 -4.53 -23.07
CA THR A 28 22.86 -3.39 -22.17
C THR A 28 23.80 -3.73 -21.01
N GLY A 29 23.81 -4.98 -20.53
CA GLY A 29 24.54 -5.39 -19.33
C GLY A 29 23.97 -4.81 -18.02
N VAL A 30 22.75 -4.25 -18.04
CA VAL A 30 22.14 -3.54 -16.91
C VAL A 30 20.76 -4.14 -16.60
N TYR A 31 20.45 -4.27 -15.30
CA TYR A 31 19.13 -4.69 -14.86
C TYR A 31 18.08 -3.60 -15.13
N ASP A 32 16.81 -3.99 -15.22
CA ASP A 32 15.75 -2.99 -15.40
C ASP A 32 15.45 -2.23 -14.13
N ILE A 33 15.13 -0.94 -14.25
CA ILE A 33 14.51 -0.15 -13.19
C ILE A 33 13.18 0.32 -13.72
N ARG A 34 12.11 0.00 -13.00
CA ARG A 34 10.77 0.50 -13.30
C ARG A 34 10.00 0.84 -12.03
N GLY A 35 8.82 1.43 -12.19
CA GLY A 35 7.84 1.54 -11.15
C GLY A 35 6.70 0.52 -11.27
N TRP A 36 5.52 0.93 -10.77
CA TRP A 36 4.34 0.09 -10.55
C TRP A 36 4.56 -0.99 -9.47
N GLY A 37 3.62 -1.92 -9.35
CA GLY A 37 3.75 -3.14 -8.55
C GLY A 37 4.04 -4.37 -9.42
N ALA A 38 3.94 -5.57 -8.83
CA ALA A 38 4.09 -6.83 -9.55
C ALA A 38 3.08 -6.93 -10.72
N LYS A 39 3.56 -7.27 -11.91
CA LYS A 39 2.75 -7.48 -13.13
C LYS A 39 2.34 -8.95 -13.33
N ARG A 40 2.99 -9.88 -12.62
CA ARG A 40 2.61 -11.29 -12.65
C ARG A 40 1.21 -11.54 -12.07
N ALA A 41 0.56 -12.58 -12.57
CA ALA A 41 -0.66 -13.10 -11.96
C ALA A 41 -0.34 -13.75 -10.60
N LEU A 42 -1.12 -13.38 -9.59
CA LEU A 42 -1.03 -13.91 -8.23
C LEU A 42 -2.44 -14.23 -7.75
N PRO A 43 -2.63 -15.22 -6.86
CA PRO A 43 -3.88 -15.37 -6.14
C PRO A 43 -4.27 -14.05 -5.48
N HIS A 44 -5.51 -13.63 -5.70
CA HIS A 44 -6.00 -12.31 -5.32
C HIS A 44 -7.26 -12.43 -4.47
N PHE A 45 -7.66 -11.31 -3.84
CA PHE A 45 -8.97 -11.22 -3.18
C PHE A 45 -10.13 -11.57 -4.13
N ASP A 46 -9.97 -11.45 -5.45
CA ASP A 46 -10.99 -11.84 -6.44
C ASP A 46 -11.33 -13.34 -6.38
N ASP A 47 -10.40 -14.16 -5.89
CA ASP A 47 -10.57 -15.60 -5.71
C ASP A 47 -11.32 -15.96 -4.41
N LEU A 48 -11.81 -14.97 -3.67
CA LEU A 48 -12.67 -15.13 -2.50
C LEU A 48 -14.08 -14.62 -2.77
N LEU A 49 -15.07 -15.27 -2.17
CA LEU A 49 -16.47 -14.86 -2.19
C LEU A 49 -17.01 -14.71 -0.77
N PHE A 50 -18.01 -13.84 -0.61
CA PHE A 50 -18.77 -13.72 0.63
C PHE A 50 -19.95 -14.69 0.65
N LEU A 51 -20.16 -15.32 1.81
CA LEU A 51 -21.37 -16.05 2.15
C LEU A 51 -22.41 -15.07 2.71
N GLY A 52 -23.09 -14.35 1.81
CA GLY A 52 -24.15 -13.42 2.19
C GLY A 52 -25.27 -14.11 2.97
N ALA A 53 -25.91 -13.35 3.85
CA ALA A 53 -27.02 -13.81 4.68
C ALA A 53 -28.22 -14.25 3.83
N SER A 54 -28.91 -15.29 4.31
CA SER A 54 -30.13 -15.82 3.71
C SER A 54 -31.07 -16.27 4.83
N MET A 55 -31.26 -17.58 5.06
CA MET A 55 -32.07 -18.07 6.18
C MET A 55 -31.27 -18.26 7.49
N SER A 56 -29.96 -18.54 7.40
CA SER A 56 -29.11 -18.84 8.56
C SER A 56 -28.60 -17.61 9.32
N ARG A 57 -28.61 -16.44 8.67
CA ARG A 57 -28.31 -15.12 9.23
C ARG A 57 -29.31 -14.12 8.66
N TYR A 58 -29.58 -13.07 9.41
CA TYR A 58 -30.43 -11.97 8.94
C TYR A 58 -29.55 -10.88 8.29
N PRO A 59 -29.82 -10.46 7.04
CA PRO A 59 -29.14 -9.31 6.46
C PRO A 59 -29.66 -8.00 7.10
N LEU A 60 -28.87 -6.94 7.02
CA LEU A 60 -29.30 -5.60 7.42
C LEU A 60 -29.86 -4.82 6.22
N GLU A 61 -30.97 -4.13 6.41
CA GLU A 61 -31.62 -3.31 5.39
C GLU A 61 -30.87 -1.99 5.20
N GLY A 62 -30.14 -1.84 4.09
CA GLY A 62 -29.24 -0.70 3.88
C GLY A 62 -29.86 0.71 3.91
N TYR A 63 -31.17 0.83 3.69
CA TYR A 63 -31.90 2.10 3.76
C TYR A 63 -32.48 2.41 5.15
N ARG A 64 -32.43 1.46 6.10
CA ARG A 64 -32.97 1.62 7.47
C ARG A 64 -31.90 1.49 8.54
N GLU A 65 -30.90 0.64 8.29
CA GLU A 65 -29.91 0.24 9.27
C GLU A 65 -28.54 0.81 8.93
N SER A 66 -27.94 1.48 9.92
CA SER A 66 -26.60 2.03 9.82
C SER A 66 -25.55 0.91 9.84
N CYS A 67 -24.50 1.08 9.05
CA CYS A 67 -23.30 0.27 9.13
C CYS A 67 -22.12 1.19 9.41
N GLY A 68 -21.45 1.07 10.56
CA GLY A 68 -20.30 1.92 10.87
C GLY A 68 -19.07 1.56 10.01
N THR A 69 -18.18 2.54 9.85
CA THR A 69 -16.98 2.47 9.01
C THR A 69 -15.73 3.00 9.70
N ASP A 70 -15.88 3.60 10.86
CA ASP A 70 -14.77 4.28 11.51
C ASP A 70 -13.78 3.30 12.12
N VAL A 71 -12.53 3.73 12.25
CA VAL A 71 -11.45 2.94 12.85
C VAL A 71 -10.56 3.83 13.69
N VAL A 72 -10.09 3.29 14.80
CA VAL A 72 -9.08 3.93 15.66
C VAL A 72 -7.77 3.19 15.49
N LEU A 73 -6.73 3.90 15.05
CA LEU A 73 -5.39 3.37 14.85
C LEU A 73 -4.44 3.89 15.93
N GLY A 74 -3.81 2.95 16.62
CA GLY A 74 -2.72 3.18 17.53
C GLY A 74 -3.14 3.53 18.96
N SER A 75 -4.13 2.81 19.49
CA SER A 75 -4.67 3.01 20.84
C SER A 75 -3.79 2.48 21.98
N ARG A 76 -2.67 1.82 21.68
CA ARG A 76 -1.86 1.07 22.66
C ARG A 76 -1.05 1.97 23.59
N TYR A 77 -0.22 2.86 23.04
CA TYR A 77 0.69 3.70 23.83
C TYR A 77 0.51 5.21 23.58
N ALA A 78 -0.15 5.60 22.49
CA ALA A 78 -0.32 7.02 22.15
C ALA A 78 -1.46 7.67 22.94
N GLU A 79 -1.23 8.89 23.43
CA GLU A 79 -2.29 9.66 24.10
C GLU A 79 -3.38 10.12 23.12
N GLN A 80 -3.02 10.37 21.85
CA GLN A 80 -3.94 10.78 20.79
C GLN A 80 -3.92 9.74 19.66
N PRO A 81 -4.64 8.61 19.79
CA PRO A 81 -4.77 7.66 18.70
C PRO A 81 -5.49 8.30 17.51
N LEU A 82 -5.20 7.79 16.32
CA LEU A 82 -5.72 8.33 15.07
C LEU A 82 -7.11 7.78 14.78
N HIS A 83 -8.15 8.60 14.89
CA HIS A 83 -9.53 8.24 14.51
C HIS A 83 -9.79 8.62 13.05
N LEU A 84 -10.21 7.64 12.26
CA LEU A 84 -10.52 7.79 10.84
C LEU A 84 -11.99 7.45 10.59
N ASP A 85 -12.64 8.21 9.72
CA ASP A 85 -14.07 8.04 9.41
C ASP A 85 -14.32 6.80 8.50
N ILE A 86 -13.28 6.31 7.80
CA ILE A 86 -13.31 5.14 6.91
C ILE A 86 -12.06 4.25 7.11
N PRO A 87 -12.12 2.93 6.83
CA PRO A 87 -11.01 2.01 7.08
C PRO A 87 -10.02 1.94 5.90
N VAL A 88 -9.96 2.98 5.07
CA VAL A 88 -9.12 3.05 3.87
C VAL A 88 -8.21 4.26 3.98
N THR A 89 -6.91 4.01 4.04
CA THR A 89 -5.85 5.04 4.13
C THR A 89 -5.07 5.17 2.82
N ILE A 90 -4.36 6.29 2.63
CA ILE A 90 -3.46 6.46 1.49
C ILE A 90 -2.02 6.10 1.90
N ALA A 91 -1.41 5.16 1.19
CA ALA A 91 -0.07 4.68 1.48
C ALA A 91 1.01 5.75 1.23
N GLY A 92 2.17 5.60 1.89
CA GLY A 92 3.29 6.52 1.78
C GLY A 92 3.90 6.57 0.38
N MET A 93 3.81 7.73 -0.27
CA MET A 93 4.39 7.99 -1.58
C MET A 93 5.11 9.34 -1.57
N SER A 94 6.41 9.31 -1.84
CA SER A 94 7.30 10.45 -1.55
C SER A 94 7.06 11.65 -2.47
N PHE A 95 7.15 12.87 -1.94
CA PHE A 95 7.51 14.03 -2.77
C PHE A 95 8.90 13.81 -3.38
N GLY A 96 9.02 13.99 -4.68
CA GLY A 96 10.18 13.58 -5.49
C GLY A 96 9.80 12.44 -6.42
N ALA A 97 9.20 11.37 -5.90
CA ALA A 97 8.49 10.42 -6.75
C ALA A 97 7.24 11.09 -7.35
N LEU A 98 6.41 11.68 -6.49
CA LEU A 98 5.22 12.44 -6.88
C LEU A 98 5.49 13.93 -6.95
N SER A 99 4.75 14.63 -7.81
CA SER A 99 4.70 16.09 -7.89
C SER A 99 4.06 16.71 -6.64
N ALA A 100 4.31 18.00 -6.40
CA ALA A 100 3.68 18.71 -5.28
C ALA A 100 2.15 18.76 -5.42
N GLN A 101 1.65 18.89 -6.65
CA GLN A 101 0.23 18.88 -7.02
C GLN A 101 -0.41 17.53 -6.67
N ALA A 102 0.29 16.42 -6.93
CA ALA A 102 -0.20 15.10 -6.55
C ALA A 102 -0.26 14.96 -5.02
N LYS A 103 0.77 15.41 -4.30
CA LYS A 103 0.80 15.43 -2.83
C LYS A 103 -0.35 16.27 -2.24
N GLU A 104 -0.64 17.42 -2.82
CA GLU A 104 -1.80 18.25 -2.47
C GLU A 104 -3.13 17.53 -2.74
N ALA A 105 -3.28 16.92 -3.92
CA ALA A 105 -4.50 16.21 -4.32
C ALA A 105 -4.83 15.06 -3.37
N LEU A 106 -3.81 14.27 -2.99
CA LEU A 106 -3.96 13.19 -2.02
C LEU A 106 -4.47 13.73 -0.68
N GLY A 107 -3.86 14.80 -0.17
CA GLY A 107 -4.27 15.44 1.08
C GLY A 107 -5.71 15.94 1.04
N ARG A 108 -6.10 16.64 -0.04
CA ARG A 108 -7.48 17.12 -0.24
C ARG A 108 -8.49 15.97 -0.23
N GLY A 109 -8.23 14.93 -1.03
CA GLY A 109 -9.16 13.81 -1.17
C GLY A 109 -9.33 13.00 0.11
N ALA A 110 -8.24 12.77 0.84
CA ALA A 110 -8.28 12.06 2.13
C ALA A 110 -9.03 12.87 3.20
N SER A 111 -8.76 14.18 3.30
CA SER A 111 -9.45 15.07 4.24
C SER A 111 -10.95 15.15 4.01
N GLU A 112 -11.37 15.16 2.75
CA GLU A 112 -12.79 15.25 2.37
C GLU A 112 -13.61 14.05 2.87
N VAL A 113 -12.98 12.90 3.08
CA VAL A 113 -13.62 11.67 3.57
C VAL A 113 -13.13 11.23 4.95
N GLY A 114 -12.39 12.10 5.65
CA GLY A 114 -11.96 11.85 7.02
C GLY A 114 -10.94 10.74 7.20
N THR A 115 -10.06 10.51 6.21
CA THR A 115 -8.97 9.54 6.32
C THR A 115 -7.59 10.21 6.28
N SER A 116 -6.53 9.41 6.40
CA SER A 116 -5.14 9.87 6.43
C SER A 116 -4.39 9.68 5.12
N THR A 117 -3.44 10.58 4.86
CA THR A 117 -2.34 10.36 3.91
C THR A 117 -1.03 10.08 4.62
N THR A 118 -0.03 9.60 3.88
CA THR A 118 1.30 9.32 4.40
C THR A 118 2.37 9.99 3.53
N THR A 119 3.35 10.67 4.14
CA THR A 119 4.33 11.53 3.44
C THR A 119 5.15 10.78 2.39
N GLY A 120 5.46 9.51 2.63
CA GLY A 120 6.43 8.78 1.84
C GLY A 120 7.88 9.13 2.18
N ASP A 121 8.81 8.61 1.38
CA ASP A 121 10.26 8.81 1.52
C ASP A 121 10.79 10.27 1.38
N GLY A 122 9.91 11.26 1.22
CA GLY A 122 10.25 12.60 0.73
C GLY A 122 10.25 13.71 1.78
N GLY A 123 9.85 13.41 3.02
CA GLY A 123 9.56 14.41 4.04
C GLY A 123 8.20 15.08 3.85
N MET A 124 7.87 15.99 4.75
CA MET A 124 6.59 16.70 4.78
C MET A 124 6.64 17.94 3.87
N THR A 125 5.75 18.03 2.89
CA THR A 125 5.61 19.25 2.09
C THR A 125 4.54 20.18 2.65
N PRO A 126 4.66 21.52 2.48
CA PRO A 126 3.61 22.46 2.86
C PRO A 126 2.27 22.18 2.17
N GLU A 127 2.31 21.77 0.90
CA GLU A 127 1.12 21.47 0.10
C GLU A 127 0.34 20.27 0.63
N GLU A 128 1.05 19.20 1.03
CA GLU A 128 0.40 18.03 1.64
C GLU A 128 -0.11 18.35 3.04
N ARG A 129 0.75 18.88 3.91
CA ARG A 129 0.35 19.17 5.30
C ARG A 129 -0.79 20.17 5.37
N GLY A 130 -0.79 21.18 4.51
CA GLY A 130 -1.83 22.21 4.46
C GLY A 130 -3.19 21.72 3.96
N GLN A 131 -3.25 20.55 3.31
CA GLN A 131 -4.51 19.97 2.82
C GLN A 131 -4.91 18.66 3.50
N SER A 132 -4.00 17.98 4.22
CA SER A 132 -4.30 16.77 4.99
C SER A 132 -4.84 17.12 6.39
N ARG A 133 -6.02 16.60 6.75
CA ARG A 133 -6.57 16.60 8.12
C ARG A 133 -5.76 15.66 9.01
N HIS A 134 -5.43 14.50 8.49
CA HIS A 134 -4.60 13.49 9.13
C HIS A 134 -3.42 13.13 8.21
N LEU A 135 -2.19 13.31 8.69
CA LEU A 135 -0.96 13.01 7.95
C LEU A 135 -0.02 12.16 8.79
N VAL A 136 0.29 10.97 8.29
CA VAL A 136 1.29 10.07 8.84
C VAL A 136 2.65 10.42 8.26
N TYR A 137 3.65 10.63 9.12
CA TYR A 137 5.01 10.94 8.70
C TYR A 137 5.85 9.66 8.62
N GLN A 138 6.48 9.39 7.48
CA GLN A 138 7.38 8.23 7.36
C GLN A 138 8.80 8.53 7.85
N TYR A 139 9.25 7.74 8.82
CA TYR A 139 10.62 7.74 9.33
C TYR A 139 11.42 6.61 8.68
N LEU A 140 12.40 7.01 7.86
CA LEU A 140 13.06 6.12 6.88
C LEU A 140 14.49 5.79 7.28
N PRO A 141 15.07 4.68 6.77
CA PRO A 141 16.48 4.34 6.96
C PRO A 141 17.47 5.49 6.72
N SER A 142 17.29 6.27 5.65
CA SER A 142 18.24 7.33 5.27
C SER A 142 17.94 8.70 5.85
N ARG A 143 16.84 8.86 6.61
CA ARG A 143 16.44 10.13 7.26
C ARG A 143 16.27 11.32 6.30
N TYR A 144 16.07 11.06 5.00
CA TYR A 144 15.83 12.12 4.02
C TYR A 144 14.60 12.95 4.39
N GLY A 145 14.76 14.28 4.36
CA GLY A 145 13.69 15.22 4.71
C GLY A 145 13.26 15.18 6.17
N MET A 146 13.95 14.43 7.04
CA MET A 146 13.58 14.31 8.46
C MET A 146 13.99 15.55 9.24
N ASN A 147 12.99 16.20 9.83
CA ASN A 147 13.16 17.26 10.81
C ASN A 147 12.22 17.00 12.01
N PRO A 148 12.70 17.09 13.27
CA PRO A 148 11.86 16.94 14.45
C PRO A 148 10.60 17.80 14.48
N ASP A 149 10.62 19.00 13.91
CA ASP A 149 9.42 19.85 13.88
C ASP A 149 8.30 19.26 13.02
N ASP A 150 8.64 18.54 11.95
CA ASP A 150 7.64 17.90 11.10
C ASP A 150 7.10 16.62 11.74
N LEU A 151 7.94 15.90 12.51
CA LEU A 151 7.48 14.78 13.35
C LEU A 151 6.44 15.25 14.37
N ARG A 152 6.64 16.42 15.00
CA ARG A 152 5.67 17.01 15.95
C ARG A 152 4.38 17.48 15.29
N LYS A 153 4.44 17.91 14.03
CA LYS A 153 3.26 18.30 13.22
C LYS A 153 2.49 17.11 12.64
N ALA A 154 3.05 15.90 12.71
CA ALA A 154 2.40 14.71 12.19
C ALA A 154 1.27 14.25 13.13
N ASP A 155 0.34 13.48 12.57
CA ASP A 155 -0.76 12.87 13.33
C ASP A 155 -0.43 11.42 13.74
N ALA A 156 0.56 10.81 13.07
CA ALA A 156 1.20 9.55 13.44
C ALA A 156 2.60 9.48 12.81
N ILE A 157 3.45 8.57 13.29
CA ILE A 157 4.76 8.30 12.71
C ILE A 157 4.82 6.86 12.23
N GLU A 158 5.24 6.62 10.99
CA GLU A 158 5.44 5.27 10.44
C GLU A 158 6.94 4.99 10.25
N VAL A 159 7.50 4.09 11.06
CA VAL A 159 8.86 3.61 10.92
C VAL A 159 8.89 2.56 9.81
N VAL A 160 9.60 2.86 8.72
CA VAL A 160 9.60 2.02 7.51
C VAL A 160 10.79 1.08 7.50
N LEU A 161 10.54 -0.20 7.79
CA LEU A 161 11.55 -1.26 7.69
C LEU A 161 11.60 -1.87 6.29
N GLY A 162 10.49 -1.79 5.54
CA GLY A 162 10.41 -2.24 4.16
C GLY A 162 9.08 -1.88 3.50
N GLN A 163 9.00 -2.11 2.19
CA GLN A 163 7.78 -1.96 1.39
C GLN A 163 7.62 -3.17 0.48
N GLY A 164 6.40 -3.41 0.01
CA GLY A 164 6.03 -4.60 -0.78
C GLY A 164 6.78 -4.74 -2.10
N ALA A 165 7.08 -3.63 -2.78
CA ALA A 165 7.77 -3.65 -4.08
C ALA A 165 9.26 -4.04 -4.01
N LYS A 166 9.89 -3.90 -2.82
CA LYS A 166 11.33 -4.12 -2.64
C LYS A 166 11.72 -4.43 -1.18
N PRO A 167 11.18 -5.50 -0.58
CA PRO A 167 11.62 -5.90 0.76
C PRO A 167 13.13 -6.18 0.79
N GLY A 168 13.83 -5.66 1.80
CA GLY A 168 15.29 -5.75 1.90
C GLY A 168 16.08 -4.80 0.96
N GLY A 169 15.38 -4.04 0.11
CA GLY A 169 15.94 -2.95 -0.68
C GLY A 169 15.77 -1.57 0.00
N GLY A 170 16.32 -0.54 -0.62
CA GLY A 170 16.13 0.85 -0.19
C GLY A 170 15.29 1.67 -1.17
N GLY A 171 14.74 2.79 -0.70
CA GLY A 171 14.20 3.87 -1.55
C GLY A 171 15.15 4.21 -2.71
N MET A 172 14.58 4.51 -3.88
CA MET A 172 15.34 4.89 -5.07
C MET A 172 14.64 6.07 -5.73
N LEU A 173 15.41 7.08 -6.12
CA LEU A 173 14.92 8.22 -6.88
C LEU A 173 16.01 8.59 -7.91
N LEU A 174 15.67 8.55 -9.19
CA LEU A 174 16.64 8.85 -10.25
C LEU A 174 16.93 10.35 -10.33
N GLY A 175 18.15 10.69 -10.76
CA GLY A 175 18.71 12.03 -10.80
C GLY A 175 17.85 13.03 -11.56
N GLN A 176 17.21 12.59 -12.65
CA GLN A 176 16.26 13.41 -13.43
C GLN A 176 15.03 13.88 -12.64
N LYS A 177 14.74 13.24 -11.49
CA LYS A 177 13.67 13.63 -10.56
C LYS A 177 14.22 14.29 -9.28
N ILE A 178 15.52 14.59 -9.24
CA ILE A 178 16.14 15.31 -8.13
C ILE A 178 16.30 16.75 -8.58
N SER A 179 15.17 17.46 -8.56
CA SER A 179 15.07 18.91 -8.81
C SER A 179 15.75 19.70 -7.69
N PRO A 180 16.03 21.01 -7.87
CA PRO A 180 16.62 21.84 -6.82
C PRO A 180 15.86 21.78 -5.49
N ARG A 181 14.52 21.70 -5.55
CA ARG A 181 13.67 21.59 -4.36
C ARG A 181 13.82 20.22 -3.68
N VAL A 182 13.82 19.12 -4.44
CA VAL A 182 14.01 17.77 -3.90
C VAL A 182 15.41 17.63 -3.28
N ALA A 183 16.43 18.12 -3.99
CA ALA A 183 17.81 18.18 -3.53
C ALA A 183 17.93 18.92 -2.19
N ALA A 184 17.34 20.11 -2.07
CA ALA A 184 17.33 20.90 -0.85
C ALA A 184 16.62 20.16 0.31
N MET A 185 15.43 19.59 0.08
CA MET A 185 14.69 18.86 1.12
C MET A 185 15.43 17.62 1.61
N ARG A 186 16.15 16.92 0.74
CA ARG A 186 16.84 15.67 1.09
C ARG A 186 18.31 15.85 1.45
N THR A 187 18.85 17.07 1.38
CA THR A 187 20.28 17.35 1.53
C THR A 187 21.12 16.51 0.55
N LEU A 188 20.72 16.53 -0.72
CA LEU A 188 21.36 15.78 -1.81
C LEU A 188 21.88 16.73 -2.90
N PRO A 189 22.90 16.33 -3.68
CA PRO A 189 23.25 17.03 -4.89
C PRO A 189 22.16 16.87 -5.97
N GLU A 190 21.90 17.95 -6.72
CA GLU A 190 20.96 17.95 -7.84
C GLU A 190 21.39 16.97 -8.94
N GLY A 191 20.43 16.30 -9.59
CA GLY A 191 20.71 15.46 -10.76
C GLY A 191 21.41 14.13 -10.47
N ILE A 192 21.70 13.78 -9.22
CA ILE A 192 22.42 12.55 -8.85
C ILE A 192 21.47 11.51 -8.29
N ASP A 193 21.43 10.32 -8.89
CA ASP A 193 20.63 9.18 -8.41
C ASP A 193 20.77 8.95 -6.90
N GLN A 194 19.64 8.94 -6.21
CA GLN A 194 19.56 8.60 -4.81
C GLN A 194 19.27 7.12 -4.63
N ARG A 195 20.08 6.47 -3.80
CA ARG A 195 19.81 5.13 -3.25
C ARG A 195 19.81 5.22 -1.73
N SER A 196 18.65 4.95 -1.12
CA SER A 196 18.53 4.88 0.33
C SER A 196 19.21 3.62 0.87
N ALA A 197 19.71 3.70 2.09
CA ALA A 197 20.11 2.52 2.86
C ALA A 197 18.93 1.54 3.00
N CYS A 198 19.21 0.23 2.95
CA CYS A 198 18.21 -0.83 3.12
C CYS A 198 17.86 -1.11 4.59
N ARG A 199 18.60 -0.54 5.54
CA ARG A 199 18.38 -0.68 6.98
C ARG A 199 18.62 0.64 7.68
N HIS A 200 17.90 0.90 8.77
CA HIS A 200 18.22 2.06 9.61
C HIS A 200 19.66 1.90 10.14
N PRO A 201 20.48 2.97 10.16
CA PRO A 201 21.88 2.88 10.56
C PRO A 201 22.08 2.67 12.06
N ASP A 202 21.05 2.99 12.85
CA ASP A 202 21.02 3.04 14.31
C ASP A 202 20.26 1.85 14.94
N TRP A 203 20.07 0.76 14.18
CA TRP A 203 19.55 -0.49 14.73
C TRP A 203 20.16 -1.73 14.06
N THR A 204 20.36 -2.80 14.84
CA THR A 204 20.84 -4.10 14.36
C THR A 204 19.81 -5.21 14.57
N GLY A 205 18.80 -4.95 15.41
CA GLY A 205 17.72 -5.88 15.71
C GLY A 205 16.57 -5.21 16.48
N PRO A 206 15.51 -5.96 16.80
CA PRO A 206 14.26 -5.43 17.37
C PRO A 206 14.41 -4.70 18.71
N ASP A 207 15.42 -5.04 19.52
CA ASP A 207 15.68 -4.33 20.79
C ASP A 207 16.15 -2.88 20.55
N ASP A 208 17.01 -2.67 19.54
CA ASP A 208 17.43 -1.32 19.13
C ASP A 208 16.24 -0.52 18.55
N LEU A 209 15.31 -1.19 17.86
CA LEU A 209 14.07 -0.53 17.39
C LEU A 209 13.21 -0.05 18.56
N THR A 210 13.20 -0.77 19.68
CA THR A 210 12.50 -0.35 20.89
C THR A 210 13.02 0.99 21.38
N ILE A 211 14.35 1.16 21.42
CA ILE A 211 14.99 2.43 21.79
C ILE A 211 14.60 3.53 20.81
N LYS A 212 14.61 3.24 19.51
CA LYS A 212 14.23 4.23 18.49
C LYS A 212 12.76 4.63 18.59
N ILE A 213 11.85 3.69 18.82
CA ILE A 213 10.42 3.98 19.01
C ILE A 213 10.23 4.83 20.27
N ALA A 214 10.95 4.54 21.36
CA ALA A 214 10.92 5.36 22.57
C ALA A 214 11.39 6.81 22.29
N GLU A 215 12.48 6.99 21.53
CA GLU A 215 12.95 8.32 21.14
C GLU A 215 11.90 9.10 20.32
N LEU A 216 11.22 8.44 19.37
CA LEU A 216 10.15 9.06 18.58
C LEU A 216 8.96 9.48 19.45
N ARG A 217 8.64 8.68 20.48
CA ARG A 217 7.61 9.02 21.46
C ARG A 217 8.03 10.23 22.30
N GLU A 218 9.26 10.27 22.77
CA GLU A 218 9.79 11.43 23.51
C GLU A 218 9.79 12.71 22.66
N ILE A 219 10.17 12.62 21.37
CA ILE A 219 10.14 13.78 20.45
C ILE A 219 8.74 14.36 20.28
N THR A 220 7.71 13.50 20.37
CA THR A 220 6.30 13.84 20.17
C THR A 220 5.50 13.95 21.46
N ASP A 221 6.18 13.98 22.61
CA ASP A 221 5.57 14.01 23.95
C ASP A 221 4.52 12.91 24.16
N TRP A 222 4.75 11.70 23.61
CA TRP A 222 3.85 10.53 23.67
C TRP A 222 2.47 10.74 23.03
N GLN A 223 2.25 11.86 22.34
CA GLN A 223 0.95 12.18 21.76
C GLN A 223 0.65 11.34 20.52
N LYS A 224 1.67 10.98 19.73
CA LYS A 224 1.48 10.40 18.39
C LYS A 224 1.68 8.89 18.39
N PRO A 225 0.81 8.12 17.70
CA PRO A 225 1.02 6.70 17.52
C PRO A 225 2.17 6.41 16.57
N VAL A 226 2.88 5.33 16.86
CA VAL A 226 4.05 4.85 16.10
C VAL A 226 3.71 3.55 15.40
N TYR A 227 3.74 3.59 14.08
CA TYR A 227 3.49 2.45 13.21
C TYR A 227 4.83 1.82 12.84
N VAL A 228 4.82 0.51 12.60
CA VAL A 228 5.97 -0.19 12.01
C VAL A 228 5.52 -0.83 10.72
N LYS A 229 6.10 -0.38 9.60
CA LYS A 229 5.79 -0.88 8.27
C LYS A 229 6.84 -1.89 7.81
N VAL A 230 6.37 -3.07 7.39
CA VAL A 230 7.19 -4.18 6.88
C VAL A 230 6.72 -4.62 5.50
N GLY A 231 7.66 -4.95 4.62
CA GLY A 231 7.35 -5.68 3.39
C GLY A 231 7.07 -7.14 3.70
N ALA A 232 5.99 -7.70 3.17
CA ALA A 232 5.56 -9.05 3.46
C ALA A 232 6.59 -10.08 2.96
N THR A 233 7.39 -10.62 3.87
CA THR A 233 8.39 -11.66 3.58
C THR A 233 8.31 -12.77 4.61
N ARG A 234 8.70 -12.48 5.85
CA ARG A 234 8.59 -13.38 7.02
C ARG A 234 7.53 -12.84 7.97
N THR A 235 6.37 -12.52 7.41
CA THR A 235 5.31 -11.72 8.05
C THR A 235 4.98 -12.16 9.47
N TYR A 236 4.82 -13.46 9.71
CA TYR A 236 4.56 -13.98 11.07
C TYR A 236 5.61 -13.54 12.09
N TYR A 237 6.89 -13.60 11.76
CA TYR A 237 7.97 -13.21 12.66
C TYR A 237 8.13 -11.68 12.72
N ASP A 238 8.08 -11.02 11.56
CA ASP A 238 8.26 -9.57 11.46
C ASP A 238 7.19 -8.81 12.28
N VAL A 239 5.94 -9.29 12.26
CA VAL A 239 4.84 -8.74 13.06
C VAL A 239 5.10 -8.93 14.55
N LYS A 240 5.55 -10.11 14.99
CA LYS A 240 5.88 -10.33 16.42
C LYS A 240 7.00 -9.40 16.88
N LEU A 241 8.02 -9.21 16.05
CA LEU A 241 9.13 -8.32 16.35
C LEU A 241 8.71 -6.84 16.38
N ALA A 242 7.82 -6.43 15.49
CA ALA A 242 7.25 -5.08 15.52
C ALA A 242 6.43 -4.82 16.79
N VAL A 243 5.62 -5.79 17.23
CA VAL A 243 4.84 -5.69 18.48
C VAL A 243 5.77 -5.61 19.70
N HIS A 244 6.84 -6.43 19.72
CA HIS A 244 7.89 -6.41 20.76
C HIS A 244 8.58 -5.05 20.83
N ALA A 245 8.91 -4.47 19.67
CA ALA A 245 9.55 -3.16 19.59
C ALA A 245 8.68 -1.99 20.05
N GLY A 246 7.39 -2.21 20.29
CA GLY A 246 6.47 -1.20 20.80
C GLY A 246 5.64 -0.50 19.74
N ALA A 247 5.38 -1.16 18.60
CA ALA A 247 4.43 -0.67 17.61
C ALA A 247 3.02 -0.51 18.21
N ASP A 248 2.38 0.61 17.89
CA ASP A 248 0.94 0.83 18.10
C ASP A 248 0.12 0.24 16.95
N VAL A 249 0.68 0.28 15.74
CA VAL A 249 0.09 -0.25 14.50
C VAL A 249 1.17 -0.98 13.72
N VAL A 250 0.83 -2.12 13.14
CA VAL A 250 1.71 -2.82 12.19
C VAL A 250 1.13 -2.69 10.79
N VAL A 251 1.96 -2.27 9.83
CA VAL A 251 1.58 -2.15 8.42
C VAL A 251 2.29 -3.25 7.63
N VAL A 252 1.53 -4.17 7.05
CA VAL A 252 2.06 -5.27 6.24
C VAL A 252 1.79 -5.00 4.76
N ASP A 253 2.86 -4.83 3.99
CA ASP A 253 2.78 -4.47 2.57
C ASP A 253 3.10 -5.68 1.68
N GLY A 254 2.08 -6.25 1.05
CA GLY A 254 2.22 -7.41 0.15
C GLY A 254 3.01 -7.09 -1.11
N MET A 255 3.52 -8.12 -1.79
CA MET A 255 4.40 -7.95 -2.97
C MET A 255 3.76 -7.15 -4.12
N GLN A 256 2.43 -7.04 -4.16
CA GLN A 256 1.71 -6.20 -5.13
C GLN A 256 1.85 -4.69 -4.84
N GLY A 257 2.50 -4.29 -3.74
CA GLY A 257 2.79 -2.90 -3.40
C GLY A 257 3.53 -2.19 -4.54
N GLY A 258 3.16 -0.94 -4.81
CA GLY A 258 3.76 -0.14 -5.87
C GLY A 258 5.08 0.53 -5.45
N THR A 259 5.84 0.97 -6.46
CA THR A 259 6.97 1.90 -6.30
C THR A 259 7.07 2.78 -7.54
N ALA A 260 7.72 3.95 -7.41
CA ALA A 260 8.07 4.74 -8.58
C ALA A 260 9.38 4.27 -9.23
N ALA A 261 10.27 3.65 -8.45
CA ALA A 261 11.55 3.15 -8.94
C ALA A 261 12.09 2.04 -8.02
N THR A 262 12.41 0.90 -8.61
CA THR A 262 13.34 -0.09 -8.07
C THR A 262 13.73 -1.07 -9.17
N GLN A 263 14.68 -1.95 -8.91
CA GLN A 263 15.00 -3.00 -9.86
C GLN A 263 13.82 -3.94 -10.07
N ASP A 264 13.49 -4.24 -11.33
CA ASP A 264 12.36 -5.12 -11.70
C ASP A 264 12.41 -6.48 -10.98
N VAL A 265 13.62 -7.01 -10.78
CA VAL A 265 13.85 -8.28 -10.06
C VAL A 265 13.31 -8.25 -8.62
N PHE A 266 13.35 -7.10 -7.94
CA PHE A 266 12.76 -6.98 -6.60
C PHE A 266 11.24 -7.03 -6.66
N ILE A 267 10.63 -6.26 -7.56
CA ILE A 267 9.17 -6.14 -7.71
C ILE A 267 8.57 -7.52 -7.99
N GLU A 268 9.22 -8.27 -8.88
CA GLU A 268 8.69 -9.53 -9.36
C GLU A 268 9.05 -10.70 -8.43
N HIS A 269 10.21 -10.72 -7.77
CA HIS A 269 10.72 -11.94 -7.13
C HIS A 269 10.91 -11.88 -5.62
N VAL A 270 10.64 -10.75 -4.96
CA VAL A 270 10.89 -10.60 -3.52
C VAL A 270 9.61 -10.26 -2.77
N GLY A 271 9.26 -11.10 -1.80
CA GLY A 271 8.05 -10.96 -0.97
C GLY A 271 7.01 -12.03 -1.26
N ILE A 272 5.89 -11.94 -0.54
CA ILE A 272 4.73 -12.83 -0.71
C ILE A 272 3.45 -12.03 -0.98
N PRO A 273 2.42 -12.64 -1.62
CA PRO A 273 1.16 -11.98 -1.89
C PRO A 273 0.46 -11.49 -0.62
N THR A 274 -0.24 -10.37 -0.72
CA THR A 274 -1.08 -9.79 0.35
C THR A 274 -2.02 -10.83 0.95
N LEU A 275 -2.64 -11.66 0.10
CA LEU A 275 -3.58 -12.71 0.47
C LEU A 275 -2.97 -13.75 1.43
N ALA A 276 -1.68 -14.07 1.27
CA ALA A 276 -0.94 -15.00 2.13
C ALA A 276 -0.36 -14.33 3.37
N ALA A 277 0.04 -13.06 3.26
CA ALA A 277 0.66 -12.30 4.33
C ALA A 277 -0.34 -11.98 5.46
N LEU A 278 -1.57 -11.62 5.09
CA LEU A 278 -2.58 -11.14 6.04
C LEU A 278 -2.92 -12.18 7.13
N PRO A 279 -3.26 -13.44 6.82
CA PRO A 279 -3.52 -14.45 7.87
C PRO A 279 -2.30 -14.76 8.75
N GLN A 280 -1.07 -14.63 8.23
CA GLN A 280 0.14 -14.79 9.03
C GLN A 280 0.31 -13.66 10.05
N ALA A 281 -0.01 -12.42 9.66
CA ALA A 281 0.02 -11.27 10.55
C ALA A 281 -1.05 -11.39 11.64
N VAL A 282 -2.27 -11.75 11.26
CA VAL A 282 -3.39 -11.94 12.19
C VAL A 282 -3.06 -13.05 13.20
N GLN A 283 -2.54 -14.19 12.74
CA GLN A 283 -2.09 -15.27 13.62
C GLN A 283 -1.04 -14.78 14.62
N ALA A 284 -0.04 -14.01 14.18
CA ALA A 284 0.99 -13.47 15.06
C ALA A 284 0.41 -12.56 16.15
N LEU A 285 -0.53 -11.66 15.80
CA LEU A 285 -1.20 -10.78 16.76
C LEU A 285 -2.12 -11.53 17.73
N GLN A 286 -2.81 -12.57 17.25
CA GLN A 286 -3.67 -13.42 18.07
C GLN A 286 -2.87 -14.22 19.10
N GLU A 287 -1.75 -14.83 18.69
CA GLU A 287 -0.87 -15.59 19.59
C GLU A 287 -0.21 -14.70 20.66
N LEU A 288 0.02 -13.42 20.35
CA LEU A 288 0.49 -12.44 21.31
C LEU A 288 -0.63 -11.84 22.18
N GLY A 289 -1.89 -12.18 21.91
CA GLY A 289 -3.04 -11.68 22.66
C GLY A 289 -3.36 -10.20 22.45
N VAL A 290 -2.89 -9.59 21.36
CA VAL A 290 -3.06 -8.15 21.07
C VAL A 290 -4.00 -7.84 19.90
N HIS A 291 -4.50 -8.86 19.20
CA HIS A 291 -5.41 -8.67 18.07
C HIS A 291 -6.82 -8.25 18.52
N ARG A 292 -7.36 -7.15 17.96
CA ARG A 292 -8.72 -6.63 18.25
C ARG A 292 -9.00 -6.47 19.75
N ARG A 293 -7.99 -6.01 20.51
CA ARG A 293 -8.10 -5.64 21.93
C ARG A 293 -8.14 -4.12 22.08
N PRO A 294 -8.78 -3.57 23.13
CA PRO A 294 -8.79 -2.12 23.37
C PRO A 294 -7.37 -1.51 23.46
N ASP A 295 -6.47 -2.22 24.13
CA ASP A 295 -5.03 -1.94 24.29
C ASP A 295 -4.16 -2.78 23.31
N GLY A 296 -4.77 -3.22 22.22
CA GLY A 296 -4.16 -4.07 21.21
C GLY A 296 -3.32 -3.33 20.18
N VAL A 297 -2.79 -4.08 19.22
CA VAL A 297 -2.05 -3.54 18.07
C VAL A 297 -2.94 -3.67 16.84
N GLN A 298 -3.22 -2.55 16.17
CA GLN A 298 -4.01 -2.57 14.94
C GLN A 298 -3.16 -3.02 13.74
N LEU A 299 -3.80 -3.69 12.80
CA LEU A 299 -3.20 -4.19 11.58
C LEU A 299 -3.71 -3.41 10.37
N VAL A 300 -2.80 -2.76 9.66
CA VAL A 300 -3.06 -2.20 8.34
C VAL A 300 -2.42 -3.11 7.29
N VAL A 301 -3.15 -3.42 6.22
CA VAL A 301 -2.60 -4.18 5.10
C VAL A 301 -2.59 -3.35 3.82
N SER A 302 -1.52 -3.48 3.02
CA SER A 302 -1.40 -2.83 1.72
C SER A 302 -0.86 -3.78 0.66
N GLY A 303 -0.89 -3.32 -0.59
CA GLY A 303 -0.48 -4.09 -1.76
C GLY A 303 -1.68 -4.71 -2.48
N GLY A 304 -2.00 -4.19 -3.67
CA GLY A 304 -3.03 -4.77 -4.54
C GLY A 304 -4.50 -4.48 -4.18
N ILE A 305 -4.80 -3.61 -3.21
CA ILE A 305 -6.19 -3.25 -2.86
C ILE A 305 -6.78 -2.27 -3.88
N ARG A 306 -7.90 -2.62 -4.52
CA ARG A 306 -8.47 -1.87 -5.67
C ARG A 306 -9.98 -1.62 -5.60
N THR A 307 -10.74 -2.41 -4.86
CA THR A 307 -12.21 -2.34 -4.84
C THR A 307 -12.74 -2.41 -3.42
N GLY A 308 -13.99 -2.00 -3.18
CA GLY A 308 -14.59 -2.14 -1.86
C GLY A 308 -14.76 -3.60 -1.44
N ALA A 309 -14.85 -4.52 -2.41
CA ALA A 309 -14.78 -5.95 -2.15
C ALA A 309 -13.39 -6.37 -1.62
N ASP A 310 -12.30 -5.84 -2.17
CA ASP A 310 -10.94 -6.08 -1.63
C ASP A 310 -10.83 -5.55 -0.20
N VAL A 311 -11.36 -4.34 0.07
CA VAL A 311 -11.40 -3.75 1.42
C VAL A 311 -12.16 -4.67 2.37
N ALA A 312 -13.39 -5.06 2.02
CA ALA A 312 -14.22 -5.93 2.86
C ALA A 312 -13.54 -7.27 3.14
N LYS A 313 -12.90 -7.88 2.14
CA LYS A 313 -12.20 -9.18 2.29
C LYS A 313 -10.97 -9.04 3.19
N ALA A 314 -10.21 -7.95 3.07
CA ALA A 314 -9.09 -7.68 3.97
C ALA A 314 -9.56 -7.50 5.42
N LEU A 315 -10.65 -6.75 5.64
CA LEU A 315 -11.24 -6.59 6.98
C LEU A 315 -11.77 -7.91 7.54
N ALA A 316 -12.45 -8.70 6.71
CA ALA A 316 -12.95 -10.03 7.06
C ALA A 316 -11.82 -10.98 7.49
N LEU A 317 -10.69 -10.95 6.78
CA LEU A 317 -9.50 -11.75 7.11
C LEU A 317 -8.75 -11.25 8.34
N GLY A 318 -9.15 -10.12 8.94
CA GLY A 318 -8.63 -9.63 10.22
C GLY A 318 -7.78 -8.37 10.14
N ALA A 319 -7.75 -7.63 9.02
CA ALA A 319 -7.21 -6.28 9.03
C ALA A 319 -8.15 -5.32 9.79
N ASP A 320 -7.60 -4.28 10.40
CA ASP A 320 -8.37 -3.17 10.98
C ASP A 320 -8.59 -2.05 9.95
N ALA A 321 -7.61 -1.85 9.06
CA ALA A 321 -7.72 -0.94 7.92
C ALA A 321 -6.85 -1.43 6.74
N VAL A 322 -7.03 -0.80 5.59
CA VAL A 322 -6.20 -1.02 4.40
C VAL A 322 -5.50 0.27 3.98
N ALA A 323 -4.39 0.16 3.25
CA ALA A 323 -3.77 1.30 2.58
C ALA A 323 -3.69 1.09 1.07
N ILE A 324 -4.10 2.12 0.31
CA ILE A 324 -4.05 2.15 -1.16
C ILE A 324 -2.96 3.11 -1.66
N GLY A 325 -2.20 2.68 -2.67
CA GLY A 325 -1.17 3.49 -3.34
C GLY A 325 -1.51 3.66 -4.81
N THR A 326 -1.17 2.67 -5.64
CA THR A 326 -1.42 2.68 -7.08
C THR A 326 -2.87 2.99 -7.44
N ALA A 327 -3.85 2.41 -6.74
CA ALA A 327 -5.25 2.68 -7.02
C ALA A 327 -5.65 4.15 -6.74
N ALA A 328 -5.02 4.79 -5.75
CA ALA A 328 -5.20 6.22 -5.50
C ALA A 328 -4.58 7.07 -6.64
N LEU A 329 -3.41 6.68 -7.16
CA LEU A 329 -2.77 7.34 -8.30
C LEU A 329 -3.62 7.23 -9.57
N VAL A 330 -4.17 6.05 -9.86
CA VAL A 330 -5.10 5.84 -10.97
C VAL A 330 -6.36 6.71 -10.80
N ALA A 331 -6.91 6.80 -9.59
CA ALA A 331 -8.07 7.65 -9.32
C ALA A 331 -7.82 9.14 -9.60
N ILE A 332 -6.59 9.63 -9.41
CA ILE A 332 -6.22 11.02 -9.72
C ILE A 332 -5.77 11.22 -11.18
N GLY A 333 -5.70 10.16 -11.98
CA GLY A 333 -5.53 10.23 -13.44
C GLY A 333 -4.27 9.56 -13.99
N ASP A 334 -3.58 8.74 -13.21
CA ASP A 334 -2.46 7.94 -13.70
C ASP A 334 -2.95 6.90 -14.72
N ASN A 335 -2.18 6.68 -15.79
CA ASN A 335 -2.54 5.80 -16.90
C ASN A 335 -3.89 6.12 -17.61
N ASP A 336 -4.40 7.36 -17.50
CA ASP A 336 -5.68 7.76 -18.07
C ASP A 336 -5.63 7.78 -19.63
N PRO A 337 -6.62 7.17 -20.33
CA PRO A 337 -6.69 7.17 -21.80
C PRO A 337 -6.64 8.55 -22.46
N ARG A 338 -6.96 9.63 -21.74
CA ARG A 338 -6.85 11.00 -22.27
C ARG A 338 -5.42 11.37 -22.69
N TYR A 339 -4.40 10.70 -22.17
CA TYR A 339 -2.99 10.91 -22.51
C TYR A 339 -2.44 9.83 -23.46
N ALA A 340 -3.29 9.05 -24.12
CA ALA A 340 -2.86 7.92 -24.96
C ALA A 340 -1.76 8.27 -25.99
N ALA A 341 -1.92 9.38 -26.72
CA ALA A 341 -0.93 9.82 -27.72
C ALA A 341 0.44 10.16 -27.09
N GLU A 342 0.45 10.65 -25.86
CA GLU A 342 1.67 11.03 -25.15
C GLU A 342 2.36 9.79 -24.57
N TYR A 343 1.59 8.82 -24.05
CA TYR A 343 2.13 7.52 -23.69
C TYR A 343 2.72 6.77 -24.90
N GLU A 344 2.05 6.82 -26.06
CA GLU A 344 2.56 6.25 -27.32
C GLU A 344 3.88 6.91 -27.75
N ALA A 345 3.99 8.24 -27.62
CA ALA A 345 5.23 8.96 -27.89
C ALA A 345 6.38 8.59 -26.94
N LEU A 346 6.07 8.10 -25.74
CA LEU A 346 7.03 7.54 -24.78
C LEU A 346 7.33 6.06 -25.01
N GLY A 347 6.71 5.42 -26.01
CA GLY A 347 6.88 3.98 -26.28
C GLY A 347 6.03 3.08 -25.38
N SER A 348 4.98 3.62 -24.76
CA SER A 348 4.05 2.92 -23.87
C SER A 348 2.60 3.11 -24.34
N ALA A 349 1.63 2.77 -23.49
CA ALA A 349 0.21 2.98 -23.73
C ALA A 349 -0.51 3.22 -22.41
N ALA A 350 -1.69 3.87 -22.46
CA ALA A 350 -2.56 4.00 -21.29
C ALA A 350 -2.91 2.61 -20.72
N GLY A 351 -2.70 2.44 -19.42
CA GLY A 351 -2.82 1.16 -18.70
C GLY A 351 -1.54 0.32 -18.66
N PHE A 352 -0.48 0.73 -19.37
CA PHE A 352 0.79 0.00 -19.45
C PHE A 352 2.00 0.79 -18.95
N TYR A 353 1.86 2.11 -18.73
CA TYR A 353 2.97 2.97 -18.33
C TYR A 353 3.45 2.62 -16.91
N ASP A 354 4.72 2.27 -16.82
CA ASP A 354 5.43 1.95 -15.58
C ASP A 354 6.81 2.60 -15.46
N ASP A 355 7.22 3.41 -16.44
CA ASP A 355 8.50 4.13 -16.45
C ASP A 355 8.50 5.40 -15.60
N TYR A 356 7.89 5.32 -14.41
CA TYR A 356 7.76 6.43 -13.46
C TYR A 356 9.09 7.00 -12.96
N GLN A 357 10.14 6.19 -13.00
CA GLN A 357 11.51 6.59 -12.70
C GLN A 357 12.02 7.66 -13.66
N ASP A 358 11.48 7.74 -14.88
CA ASP A 358 11.86 8.71 -15.91
C ASP A 358 11.40 10.12 -15.59
N GLY A 359 10.37 10.28 -14.75
CA GLY A 359 9.81 11.58 -14.43
C GLY A 359 9.07 12.24 -15.59
N ARG A 360 8.74 11.47 -16.64
CA ARG A 360 8.07 11.95 -17.86
C ARG A 360 6.57 11.67 -17.89
N ASP A 361 5.97 11.41 -16.73
CA ASP A 361 4.55 11.09 -16.62
C ASP A 361 3.65 12.21 -17.21
N PRO A 362 2.95 11.97 -18.33
CA PRO A 362 2.08 12.95 -18.98
C PRO A 362 0.94 13.47 -18.08
N ALA A 363 0.53 12.67 -17.09
CA ALA A 363 -0.54 13.00 -16.16
C ALA A 363 -0.12 14.04 -15.11
N GLY A 364 1.17 14.38 -15.02
CA GLY A 364 1.68 15.35 -14.06
C GLY A 364 1.72 14.83 -12.61
N ILE A 365 1.53 13.53 -12.40
CA ILE A 365 1.46 12.91 -11.07
C ILE A 365 2.86 12.52 -10.62
N THR A 366 3.58 11.77 -11.44
CA THR A 366 4.85 11.14 -11.08
C THR A 366 6.04 11.80 -11.78
N THR A 367 6.14 13.12 -11.61
CA THR A 367 7.14 13.97 -12.27
C THR A 367 7.65 15.07 -11.32
N GLN A 368 8.82 15.64 -11.65
CA GLN A 368 9.32 16.89 -11.08
C GLN A 368 9.50 17.99 -12.14
N ASP A 369 9.10 17.72 -13.38
CA ASP A 369 9.05 18.71 -14.44
C ASP A 369 7.91 19.71 -14.17
N PRO A 370 8.19 21.02 -14.09
CA PRO A 370 7.17 22.01 -13.76
C PRO A 370 6.02 22.09 -14.77
N GLU A 371 6.29 21.88 -16.06
CA GLU A 371 5.27 21.94 -17.11
C GLU A 371 4.35 20.73 -17.06
N LEU A 372 4.90 19.53 -16.86
CA LEU A 372 4.11 18.32 -16.65
C LEU A 372 3.31 18.40 -15.35
N ALA A 373 3.95 18.80 -14.25
CA ALA A 373 3.30 18.90 -12.94
C ALA A 373 2.11 19.89 -12.94
N ALA A 374 2.22 20.99 -13.69
CA ALA A 374 1.15 21.99 -13.83
C ALA A 374 -0.11 21.45 -14.52
N ARG A 375 -0.04 20.30 -15.20
CA ARG A 375 -1.20 19.67 -15.86
C ARG A 375 -2.16 19.02 -14.89
N LEU A 376 -1.70 18.68 -13.69
CA LEU A 376 -2.52 18.10 -12.65
C LEU A 376 -3.19 19.21 -11.83
N ASP A 377 -4.51 19.37 -12.00
CA ASP A 377 -5.33 20.19 -11.10
C ASP A 377 -5.52 19.45 -9.77
N PRO A 378 -4.89 19.91 -8.66
CA PRO A 378 -4.97 19.21 -7.39
C PRO A 378 -6.37 19.23 -6.77
N VAL A 379 -7.20 20.22 -7.09
CA VAL A 379 -8.55 20.34 -6.55
C VAL A 379 -9.47 19.32 -7.21
N LEU A 380 -9.44 19.23 -8.55
CA LEU A 380 -10.21 18.22 -9.28
C LEU A 380 -9.72 16.81 -8.95
N ALA A 381 -8.40 16.59 -8.91
CA ALA A 381 -7.81 15.32 -8.56
C ALA A 381 -8.22 14.87 -7.13
N GLY A 382 -8.18 15.78 -6.16
CA GLY A 382 -8.64 15.51 -4.79
C GLY A 382 -10.11 15.08 -4.74
N ARG A 383 -11.00 15.73 -5.49
CA ARG A 383 -12.42 15.33 -5.60
C ARG A 383 -12.59 13.95 -6.22
N ARG A 384 -11.80 13.62 -7.26
CA ARG A 384 -11.82 12.28 -7.87
C ARG A 384 -11.40 11.20 -6.88
N LEU A 385 -10.34 11.46 -6.12
CA LEU A 385 -9.88 10.56 -5.06
C LEU A 385 -10.95 10.39 -3.97
N ALA A 386 -11.58 11.49 -3.50
CA ALA A 386 -12.65 11.43 -2.51
C ALA A 386 -13.83 10.58 -3.00
N ASN A 387 -14.24 10.72 -4.26
CA ASN A 387 -15.28 9.88 -4.86
C ASN A 387 -14.88 8.40 -4.87
N TYR A 388 -13.65 8.09 -5.25
CA TYR A 388 -13.15 6.73 -5.25
C TYR A 388 -13.15 6.12 -3.83
N LEU A 389 -12.65 6.85 -2.83
CA LEU A 389 -12.66 6.42 -1.42
C LEU A 389 -14.09 6.20 -0.88
N ARG A 390 -15.05 7.05 -1.26
CA ARG A 390 -16.47 6.85 -0.94
C ARG A 390 -17.01 5.56 -1.55
N VAL A 391 -16.70 5.27 -2.81
CA VAL A 391 -17.13 4.03 -3.47
C VAL A 391 -16.59 2.81 -2.74
N LEU A 392 -15.28 2.76 -2.45
CA LEU A 392 -14.67 1.66 -1.70
C LEU A 392 -15.38 1.42 -0.36
N THR A 393 -15.70 2.51 0.35
CA THR A 393 -16.35 2.48 1.66
C THR A 393 -17.80 2.00 1.55
N MET A 394 -18.58 2.54 0.61
CA MET A 394 -19.99 2.17 0.42
C MET A 394 -20.16 0.72 -0.04
N GLU A 395 -19.27 0.24 -0.91
CA GLU A 395 -19.23 -1.16 -1.33
C GLU A 395 -18.90 -2.08 -0.14
N ALA A 396 -17.91 -1.73 0.68
CA ALA A 396 -17.59 -2.50 1.89
C ALA A 396 -18.75 -2.53 2.90
N GLN A 397 -19.43 -1.41 3.13
CA GLN A 397 -20.65 -1.35 3.95
C GLN A 397 -21.77 -2.22 3.38
N THR A 398 -21.94 -2.21 2.05
CA THR A 398 -22.98 -3.02 1.39
C THR A 398 -22.74 -4.50 1.64
N ILE A 399 -21.50 -4.96 1.53
CA ILE A 399 -21.11 -6.33 1.86
C ILE A 399 -21.30 -6.64 3.35
N ALA A 400 -20.86 -5.75 4.25
CA ALA A 400 -21.03 -5.94 5.69
C ALA A 400 -22.51 -6.14 6.07
N ARG A 401 -23.41 -5.28 5.55
CA ARG A 401 -24.85 -5.44 5.74
C ARG A 401 -25.39 -6.73 5.15
N ALA A 402 -24.92 -7.13 3.96
CA ALA A 402 -25.30 -8.40 3.34
C ALA A 402 -24.88 -9.61 4.20
N CYS A 403 -23.79 -9.51 4.96
CA CYS A 403 -23.36 -10.52 5.94
C CYS A 403 -24.04 -10.37 7.33
N GLY A 404 -24.97 -9.43 7.48
CA GLY A 404 -25.66 -9.17 8.76
C GLY A 404 -24.81 -8.40 9.78
N LYS A 405 -23.76 -7.70 9.33
CA LYS A 405 -22.81 -6.98 10.18
C LYS A 405 -23.13 -5.48 10.21
N ALA A 406 -23.29 -4.91 11.41
CA ALA A 406 -23.59 -3.48 11.62
C ALA A 406 -22.34 -2.58 11.61
N HIS A 407 -21.15 -3.15 11.38
CA HIS A 407 -19.90 -2.42 11.24
C HIS A 407 -18.98 -3.18 10.30
N VAL A 408 -18.22 -2.49 9.44
CA VAL A 408 -17.34 -3.15 8.46
C VAL A 408 -16.25 -4.00 9.09
N THR A 409 -15.77 -3.63 10.28
CA THR A 409 -14.76 -4.40 11.04
C THR A 409 -15.34 -5.64 11.74
N HIS A 410 -16.67 -5.82 11.75
CA HIS A 410 -17.31 -7.04 12.25
C HIS A 410 -17.38 -8.16 11.20
N LEU A 411 -16.91 -7.91 9.97
CA LEU A 411 -16.66 -8.97 9.00
C LEU A 411 -15.61 -9.95 9.56
N GLU A 412 -15.80 -11.23 9.31
CA GLU A 412 -14.99 -12.31 9.85
C GLU A 412 -14.60 -13.35 8.78
N PRO A 413 -13.56 -14.17 9.01
CA PRO A 413 -13.14 -15.16 8.01
C PRO A 413 -14.23 -16.20 7.69
N GLU A 414 -15.15 -16.44 8.61
CA GLU A 414 -16.32 -17.29 8.41
C GLU A 414 -17.31 -16.76 7.37
N ASP A 415 -17.28 -15.47 7.07
CA ASP A 415 -18.09 -14.87 6.01
C ASP A 415 -17.51 -15.17 4.62
N LEU A 416 -16.35 -15.83 4.52
CA LEU A 416 -15.60 -16.03 3.28
C LEU A 416 -15.46 -17.51 2.88
N VAL A 417 -15.41 -17.73 1.57
CA VAL A 417 -14.94 -18.97 0.94
C VAL A 417 -14.02 -18.65 -0.23
N ALA A 418 -13.12 -19.56 -0.56
CA ALA A 418 -12.25 -19.44 -1.73
C ALA A 418 -12.79 -20.26 -2.91
N ILE A 419 -12.61 -19.77 -4.15
CA ILE A 419 -12.98 -20.50 -5.37
C ILE A 419 -11.79 -21.17 -6.07
N THR A 420 -10.57 -20.95 -5.57
CA THR A 420 -9.35 -21.61 -6.03
C THR A 420 -8.62 -22.27 -4.85
N LEU A 421 -7.83 -23.30 -5.14
CA LEU A 421 -7.06 -24.02 -4.10
C LEU A 421 -5.98 -23.13 -3.50
N GLU A 422 -5.33 -22.33 -4.33
CA GLU A 422 -4.28 -21.40 -3.96
C GLU A 422 -4.81 -20.33 -3.01
N ALA A 423 -5.97 -19.75 -3.32
CA ALA A 423 -6.60 -18.76 -2.45
C ALA A 423 -7.05 -19.37 -1.13
N ALA A 424 -7.63 -20.59 -1.15
CA ALA A 424 -8.00 -21.31 0.07
C ALA A 424 -6.80 -21.53 0.99
N ALA A 425 -5.68 -22.00 0.43
CA ALA A 425 -4.44 -22.24 1.16
C ALA A 425 -3.82 -20.95 1.71
N MET A 426 -3.77 -19.88 0.90
CA MET A 426 -3.14 -18.61 1.26
C MET A 426 -3.96 -17.82 2.28
N ALA A 427 -5.25 -17.64 2.02
CA ALA A 427 -6.16 -16.89 2.89
C ALA A 427 -6.58 -17.69 4.14
N ARG A 428 -6.33 -19.02 4.14
CA ARG A 428 -6.74 -19.96 5.19
C ARG A 428 -8.25 -19.95 5.42
N VAL A 429 -9.01 -19.92 4.32
CA VAL A 429 -10.47 -20.02 4.31
C VAL A 429 -10.91 -21.24 3.49
N PRO A 430 -12.07 -21.85 3.78
CA PRO A 430 -12.49 -23.09 3.12
C PRO A 430 -12.67 -22.91 1.61
N LEU A 431 -12.38 -23.97 0.85
CA LEU A 431 -12.78 -24.05 -0.55
C LEU A 431 -14.32 -24.08 -0.62
N ALA A 432 -14.89 -23.27 -1.51
CA ALA A 432 -16.34 -23.09 -1.66
C ALA A 432 -17.08 -24.42 -1.78
N GLY A 433 -18.13 -24.58 -0.98
CA GLY A 433 -18.91 -25.82 -0.89
C GLY A 433 -18.29 -26.92 -0.01
N THR A 434 -17.20 -26.64 0.71
CA THR A 434 -16.52 -27.59 1.60
C THR A 434 -16.12 -26.94 2.92
N SER A 435 -15.71 -27.74 3.91
CA SER A 435 -14.99 -27.28 5.10
C SER A 435 -13.47 -27.40 4.98
N TRP A 436 -12.97 -27.80 3.80
CA TRP A 436 -11.57 -28.15 3.63
C TRP A 436 -10.72 -26.92 3.31
N ILE A 437 -9.64 -26.77 4.05
CA ILE A 437 -8.58 -25.77 3.81
C ILE A 437 -7.31 -26.56 3.44
N PRO A 438 -6.74 -26.37 2.24
CA PRO A 438 -5.53 -27.08 1.85
C PRO A 438 -4.36 -26.76 2.79
N GLY A 439 -3.61 -27.81 3.18
CA GLY A 439 -2.44 -27.66 4.05
C GLY A 439 -2.74 -27.55 5.54
N THR A 440 -4.00 -27.43 5.96
CA THR A 440 -4.38 -27.57 7.37
C THR A 440 -4.78 -29.01 7.67
N THR A 441 -4.11 -29.63 8.64
CA THR A 441 -4.59 -30.85 9.29
C THR A 441 -5.55 -30.48 10.41
N SER A 442 -6.81 -30.19 10.10
CA SER A 442 -7.89 -30.26 11.08
C SER A 442 -8.57 -31.61 10.90
N GLY A 443 -8.45 -32.46 11.92
CA GLY A 443 -8.98 -33.82 11.95
C GLY A 443 -10.48 -33.89 11.66
N PHE A 444 -10.88 -35.05 11.13
CA PHE A 444 -12.26 -35.48 10.98
C PHE A 444 -13.05 -35.40 12.30
#